data_AF-E4YKF7-F1
#
_entry.id   AF-E4YKF7-F1
#
_cell.length_a   1.000
_cell.length_b   1.000
_cell.length_c   1.000
_cell.angle_alpha   90.00
_cell.angle_beta   90.00
_cell.angle_gamma   90.00
#
_symmetry.space_group_name_H-M   'P 1'
#
loop_
_entity.id
_entity.type
_entity.pdbx_description
1 polymer ?
#
loop_
_entity_poly.entity_id
_entity_poly.type
_entity_poly.pdbx_seq_one_letter_code
_entity_poly.pdbx_strand_id
1 'polypeptide(L)'
;MQELMCMTDEDLVYLQLKTRTERVAVDPVLSEKIRSWNKLDTAIYDHFLAVFNEKIKAFGTTRMAQEVMKLRRNIAAVKQQCVESVDTQREHSWIQRNVLRQGSPEHCRKMNWGEVKYGDRIRELQRSWTSIPPQPGLNLRENKLRATQIEILGEEVFQQTTKR
;
A
#
# COMPACT_ATOMS: atom_id res chain seq x y z
N MET A 1 -12.52 -7.50 -7.15
CA MET A 1 -11.22 -7.48 -7.87
C MET A 1 -11.12 -8.68 -8.78
N GLN A 2 -11.22 -9.90 -8.25
CA GLN A 2 -11.20 -11.15 -9.02
C GLN A 2 -12.06 -11.10 -10.30
N GLU A 3 -13.38 -10.95 -10.16
CA GLU A 3 -14.30 -10.94 -11.31
C GLU A 3 -14.21 -9.68 -12.16
N LEU A 4 -14.07 -8.51 -11.53
CA LEU A 4 -14.05 -7.22 -12.23
C LEU A 4 -12.80 -7.02 -13.08
N MET A 5 -11.68 -7.67 -12.72
CA MET A 5 -10.40 -7.53 -13.42
C MET A 5 -9.93 -8.84 -14.04
N CYS A 6 -10.80 -9.87 -14.12
CA CYS A 6 -10.48 -11.20 -14.63
C CYS A 6 -9.22 -11.81 -14.00
N MET A 7 -9.02 -11.58 -12.69
CA MET A 7 -7.88 -12.10 -11.94
C MET A 7 -8.18 -13.49 -11.39
N THR A 8 -7.15 -14.29 -11.22
CA THR A 8 -7.20 -15.58 -10.54
C THR A 8 -6.97 -15.41 -9.03
N ASP A 9 -7.13 -16.49 -8.26
CA ASP A 9 -6.78 -16.46 -6.83
C ASP A 9 -5.29 -16.20 -6.63
N GLU A 10 -4.43 -16.73 -7.51
CA GLU A 10 -2.97 -16.59 -7.42
C GLU A 10 -2.52 -15.14 -7.62
N ASP A 11 -3.23 -14.39 -8.46
CA ASP A 11 -2.97 -12.96 -8.71
C ASP A 11 -3.29 -12.07 -7.49
N LEU A 12 -4.17 -12.53 -6.60
CA LEU A 12 -4.65 -11.77 -5.45
C LEU A 12 -3.93 -12.11 -4.15
N VAL A 13 -3.26 -13.26 -4.08
CA VAL A 13 -2.55 -13.68 -2.87
C VAL A 13 -1.27 -12.89 -2.71
N TYR A 14 -1.00 -12.47 -1.48
CA TYR A 14 0.15 -11.64 -1.14
C TYR A 14 0.75 -12.04 0.21
N LEU A 15 2.01 -11.67 0.41
CA LEU A 15 2.64 -11.64 1.73
C LEU A 15 2.53 -10.23 2.30
N GLN A 16 2.00 -10.11 3.51
CA GLN A 16 1.94 -8.82 4.18
C GLN A 16 3.37 -8.39 4.55
N LEU A 17 3.77 -7.20 4.10
CA LEU A 17 5.08 -6.60 4.36
C LEU A 17 4.93 -5.39 5.28
N LYS A 18 6.01 -5.07 6.01
CA LYS A 18 6.10 -3.88 6.87
C LYS A 18 4.93 -3.76 7.86
N THR A 19 4.48 -4.89 8.42
CA THR A 19 3.45 -4.88 9.47
C THR A 19 3.98 -4.21 10.72
N ARG A 20 3.18 -3.34 11.34
CA ARG A 20 3.58 -2.71 12.60
C ARG A 20 3.22 -3.61 13.78
N THR A 21 4.13 -3.75 14.74
CA THR A 21 3.92 -4.55 15.96
C THR A 21 2.84 -3.94 16.85
N GLU A 22 2.74 -2.61 16.85
CA GLU A 22 1.84 -1.86 17.71
C GLU A 22 0.86 -1.04 16.87
N ARG A 23 -0.40 -1.05 17.30
CA ARG A 23 -1.40 -0.09 16.86
C ARG A 23 -1.63 0.88 18.00
N VAL A 24 -1.42 2.16 17.74
CA VAL A 24 -1.76 3.21 18.70
C VAL A 24 -3.27 3.30 18.75
N ALA A 25 -3.86 3.03 19.92
CA ALA A 25 -5.26 3.34 20.16
C ALA A 25 -5.44 4.85 20.10
N VAL A 26 -6.34 5.29 19.23
CA VAL A 26 -6.69 6.71 19.11
C VAL A 26 -7.95 6.93 19.95
N ASP A 27 -7.86 7.83 20.91
CA ASP A 27 -9.00 8.28 21.71
C ASP A 27 -10.13 8.79 20.81
N PRO A 28 -11.42 8.51 21.10
CA PRO A 28 -12.54 8.94 20.26
C PRO A 28 -12.58 10.45 19.99
N VAL A 29 -12.28 11.28 20.99
CA VAL A 29 -12.26 12.74 20.85
C VAL A 29 -11.12 13.16 19.92
N LEU A 30 -9.95 12.53 20.06
CA LEU A 30 -8.85 12.76 19.13
C LEU A 30 -9.18 12.28 17.71
N SER A 31 -9.89 11.17 17.57
CA SER A 31 -10.33 10.64 16.26
C SER A 31 -11.28 11.62 15.55
N GLU A 32 -12.24 12.20 16.27
CA GLU A 32 -13.12 13.23 15.74
C GLU A 32 -12.35 14.48 15.30
N LYS A 33 -11.37 14.92 16.10
CA LYS A 33 -10.49 16.04 15.72
C LYS A 33 -9.71 15.73 14.44
N ILE A 34 -9.11 14.54 14.35
CA ILE A 34 -8.38 14.10 13.15
C ILE A 34 -9.30 14.12 11.92
N ARG A 35 -10.54 13.60 12.03
CA ARG A 35 -11.52 13.68 10.94
C ARG A 35 -11.87 15.12 10.58
N SER A 36 -12.02 16.00 11.57
CA SER A 36 -12.32 17.42 11.34
C SER A 36 -11.18 18.14 10.62
N TRP A 37 -9.92 17.84 10.95
CA TRP A 37 -8.75 18.38 10.27
C TRP A 37 -8.60 17.83 8.86
N ASN A 38 -8.93 16.55 8.65
CA ASN A 38 -8.91 15.89 7.34
C ASN A 38 -10.32 15.83 6.74
N LYS A 39 -11.06 16.95 6.79
CA LYS A 39 -12.48 16.97 6.40
C LYS A 39 -12.70 16.54 4.94
N LEU A 40 -11.80 16.94 4.04
CA LEU A 40 -11.84 16.55 2.63
C LEU A 40 -11.68 15.04 2.46
N ASP A 41 -10.62 14.46 3.05
CA ASP A 41 -10.37 13.02 2.98
C ASP A 41 -11.48 12.21 3.66
N THR A 42 -12.03 12.73 4.76
CA THR A 42 -13.17 12.12 5.45
C THR A 42 -14.38 12.05 4.52
N ALA A 43 -14.72 13.13 3.82
CA ALA A 43 -15.83 13.15 2.87
C ALA A 43 -15.61 12.18 1.70
N ILE A 44 -14.39 12.11 1.16
CA ILE A 44 -14.02 11.16 0.10
C ILE A 44 -14.17 9.71 0.59
N TYR A 45 -13.64 9.41 1.78
CA TYR A 45 -13.74 8.09 2.38
C TYR A 45 -15.20 7.67 2.59
N ASP A 46 -16.02 8.53 3.19
CA ASP A 46 -17.41 8.22 3.48
C ASP A 46 -18.21 7.97 2.19
N HIS A 47 -17.98 8.75 1.13
CA HIS A 47 -18.59 8.53 -0.19
C HIS A 47 -18.23 7.16 -0.76
N PHE A 48 -16.93 6.83 -0.84
CA PHE A 48 -16.51 5.56 -1.41
C PHE A 48 -16.82 4.35 -0.53
N LEU A 49 -16.92 4.52 0.79
CA LEU A 49 -17.41 3.48 1.69
C LEU A 49 -18.89 3.14 1.38
N ALA A 50 -19.72 4.15 1.13
CA ALA A 50 -21.11 3.92 0.71
C ALA A 50 -21.18 3.17 -0.63
N VAL A 51 -20.44 3.65 -1.64
CA VAL A 51 -20.33 3.00 -2.97
C VAL A 51 -19.82 1.56 -2.84
N PHE A 52 -18.83 1.31 -1.98
CA PHE A 52 -18.28 -0.02 -1.74
C PHE A 52 -19.34 -0.97 -1.15
N ASN A 53 -20.11 -0.49 -0.17
CA ASN A 53 -21.18 -1.28 0.44
C ASN A 53 -22.30 -1.60 -0.56
N GLU A 54 -22.66 -0.67 -1.44
CA GLU A 54 -23.62 -0.94 -2.52
C GLU A 54 -23.10 -2.00 -3.49
N LYS A 55 -21.82 -1.91 -3.87
CA LYS A 55 -21.18 -2.92 -4.73
C LYS A 55 -21.12 -4.29 -4.06
N ILE A 56 -20.85 -4.37 -2.75
CA ILE A 56 -20.92 -5.65 -2.01
C ILE A 56 -22.33 -6.21 -2.03
N LYS A 57 -23.36 -5.38 -1.80
CA LYS A 57 -24.76 -5.82 -1.84
C LYS A 57 -25.14 -6.35 -3.22
N ALA A 58 -24.78 -5.65 -4.28
CA ALA A 58 -25.02 -6.08 -5.66
C ALA A 58 -24.27 -7.38 -6.02
N PHE A 59 -23.04 -7.54 -5.51
CA PHE A 59 -22.26 -8.77 -5.67
C PHE A 59 -22.83 -9.97 -4.87
N GLY A 60 -23.50 -9.67 -3.75
CA GLY A 60 -23.99 -10.63 -2.77
C GLY A 60 -23.10 -10.66 -1.53
N THR A 61 -23.66 -10.30 -0.37
CA THR A 61 -22.92 -10.23 0.91
C THR A 61 -22.39 -11.59 1.36
N THR A 62 -23.22 -12.64 1.25
CA THR A 62 -22.82 -14.03 1.59
C THR A 62 -21.70 -14.52 0.68
N ARG A 63 -21.81 -14.25 -0.63
CA ARG A 63 -20.78 -14.59 -1.61
C ARG A 63 -19.47 -13.85 -1.32
N MET A 64 -19.54 -12.53 -1.06
CA MET A 64 -18.37 -11.73 -0.67
C MET A 64 -17.68 -12.32 0.56
N ALA A 65 -18.44 -12.72 1.58
CA ALA A 65 -17.88 -13.33 2.78
C ALA A 65 -17.14 -14.65 2.46
N GLN A 66 -17.71 -15.49 1.58
CA GLN A 66 -17.07 -16.73 1.12
C GLN A 66 -15.77 -16.46 0.37
N GLU A 67 -15.76 -15.52 -0.58
CA GLU A 67 -14.54 -15.14 -1.33
C GLU A 67 -13.45 -14.57 -0.40
N VAL A 68 -13.83 -13.73 0.57
CA VAL A 68 -12.89 -13.20 1.57
C VAL A 68 -12.31 -14.33 2.44
N MET A 69 -13.13 -15.32 2.84
CA MET A 69 -12.63 -16.48 3.58
C MET A 69 -11.66 -17.32 2.76
N LYS A 70 -11.97 -17.55 1.48
CA LYS A 70 -11.11 -18.27 0.54
C LYS A 70 -9.76 -17.55 0.37
N LEU A 71 -9.79 -16.23 0.12
CA LEU A 71 -8.58 -15.41 0.01
C LEU A 71 -7.72 -15.48 1.29
N ARG A 72 -8.33 -15.38 2.47
CA ARG A 72 -7.62 -15.49 3.76
C ARG A 72 -6.94 -16.85 3.93
N ARG A 73 -7.59 -17.95 3.54
CA ARG A 73 -6.99 -19.30 3.57
C ARG A 73 -5.80 -19.39 2.63
N ASN A 74 -5.91 -18.87 1.41
CA ASN A 74 -4.82 -18.89 0.43
C ASN A 74 -3.62 -18.05 0.91
N ILE A 75 -3.87 -16.86 1.48
CA ILE A 75 -2.82 -16.03 2.11
C ILE A 75 -2.14 -16.79 3.25
N ALA A 76 -2.90 -17.48 4.10
CA ALA A 76 -2.34 -18.27 5.19
C ALA A 76 -1.47 -19.44 4.67
N ALA A 77 -1.90 -20.13 3.62
CA ALA A 77 -1.14 -21.20 2.98
C ALA A 77 0.19 -20.70 2.41
N VAL A 78 0.16 -19.59 1.66
CA VAL A 78 1.38 -18.97 1.12
C VAL A 78 2.30 -18.47 2.24
N LYS A 79 1.74 -17.90 3.32
CA LYS A 79 2.54 -17.53 4.49
C LYS A 79 3.23 -18.75 5.11
N GLN A 80 2.53 -19.86 5.30
CA GLN A 80 3.09 -21.09 5.86
C GLN A 80 4.20 -21.67 4.96
N GLN A 81 3.99 -21.64 3.65
CA GLN A 81 4.93 -22.12 2.64
C GLN A 81 6.19 -21.25 2.56
N CYS A 82 6.04 -19.93 2.50
CA CYS A 82 7.13 -19.02 2.21
C CYS A 82 7.86 -18.50 3.46
N VAL A 83 7.15 -18.27 4.56
CA VAL A 83 7.67 -17.56 5.74
C VAL A 83 8.10 -18.57 6.81
N GLU A 84 9.36 -18.47 7.23
CA GLU A 84 9.93 -19.25 8.32
C GLU A 84 9.66 -18.60 9.67
N SER A 85 9.94 -17.31 9.76
CA SER A 85 9.79 -16.51 10.97
C SER A 85 9.55 -15.04 10.64
N VAL A 86 9.26 -14.26 11.65
CA VAL A 86 9.12 -12.80 11.55
C VAL A 86 10.20 -12.16 12.40
N ASP A 87 10.94 -11.23 11.80
CA ASP A 87 11.96 -10.43 12.47
C ASP A 87 11.53 -8.95 12.48
N THR A 88 12.27 -8.09 13.18
CA THR A 88 12.03 -6.65 13.25
C THR A 88 12.98 -5.87 12.35
N GLN A 89 12.54 -4.73 11.83
CA GLN A 89 13.40 -3.89 11.00
C GLN A 89 14.55 -3.31 11.83
N ARG A 90 15.79 -3.41 11.31
CA ARG A 90 17.04 -3.01 11.99
C ARG A 90 16.97 -1.55 12.44
N GLU A 91 16.45 -0.68 11.59
CA GLU A 91 16.29 0.75 11.87
C GLU A 91 15.00 1.07 12.63
N HIS A 92 13.99 0.19 12.55
CA HIS A 92 12.65 0.43 13.06
C HIS A 92 12.09 -0.86 13.68
N SER A 93 12.39 -1.11 14.95
CA SER A 93 12.00 -2.34 15.64
C SER A 93 10.48 -2.55 15.69
N TRP A 94 9.69 -1.48 15.59
CA TRP A 94 8.23 -1.53 15.51
C TRP A 94 7.68 -1.98 14.14
N ILE A 95 8.55 -2.21 13.15
CA ILE A 95 8.18 -2.72 11.83
C ILE A 95 8.67 -4.17 11.71
N GLN A 96 7.75 -5.07 11.40
CA GLN A 96 8.03 -6.48 11.16
C GLN A 96 8.37 -6.77 9.70
N ARG A 97 9.23 -7.76 9.51
CA ARG A 97 9.70 -8.26 8.22
C ARG A 97 9.62 -9.79 8.20
N ASN A 98 9.22 -10.37 7.08
CA ASN A 98 9.20 -11.81 6.92
C ASN A 98 10.62 -12.33 6.64
N VAL A 99 11.02 -13.36 7.38
CA VAL A 99 12.19 -14.18 7.08
C VAL A 99 11.69 -15.36 6.25
N LEU A 100 12.21 -15.49 5.03
CA LEU A 100 11.82 -16.58 4.13
C LEU A 100 12.53 -17.87 4.51
N ARG A 101 11.87 -19.01 4.29
CA ARG A 101 12.48 -20.33 4.46
C ARG A 101 13.71 -20.50 3.56
N GLN A 102 14.71 -21.22 4.03
CA GLN A 102 15.87 -21.58 3.21
C GLN A 102 15.44 -22.30 1.92
N GLY A 103 16.01 -21.91 0.78
CA GLY A 103 15.65 -22.48 -0.52
C GLY A 103 14.27 -22.04 -1.05
N SER A 104 13.67 -20.99 -0.49
CA SER A 104 12.36 -20.49 -0.92
C SER A 104 12.26 -20.31 -2.45
N PRO A 105 11.17 -20.81 -3.07
CA PRO A 105 10.93 -20.64 -4.50
C PRO A 105 10.97 -19.18 -4.97
N GLU A 106 11.15 -18.96 -6.27
CA GLU A 106 11.19 -17.61 -6.84
C GLU A 106 9.92 -16.79 -6.53
N HIS A 107 8.74 -17.40 -6.56
CA HIS A 107 7.50 -16.69 -6.25
C HIS A 107 7.49 -16.16 -4.80
N CYS A 108 7.95 -16.95 -3.81
CA CYS A 108 8.09 -16.50 -2.42
C CYS A 108 9.05 -15.32 -2.30
N ARG A 109 10.17 -15.38 -3.03
CA ARG A 109 11.14 -14.27 -3.08
C ARG A 109 10.52 -13.01 -3.65
N LYS A 110 9.78 -13.11 -4.77
CA LYS A 110 9.09 -11.98 -5.42
C LYS A 110 8.00 -11.38 -4.54
N MET A 111 7.18 -12.20 -3.89
CA MET A 111 6.15 -11.76 -2.95
C MET A 111 6.73 -11.04 -1.72
N ASN A 112 7.99 -11.33 -1.35
CA ASN A 112 8.68 -10.68 -0.24
C ASN A 112 9.55 -9.47 -0.65
N TRP A 113 9.54 -9.08 -1.93
CA TRP A 113 10.25 -7.88 -2.36
C TRP A 113 9.53 -6.62 -1.87
N GLY A 114 10.30 -5.67 -1.33
CA GLY A 114 9.79 -4.33 -1.07
C GLY A 114 9.46 -3.59 -2.37
N GLU A 115 8.62 -2.56 -2.24
CA GLU A 115 8.15 -1.70 -3.33
C GLU A 115 9.25 -1.31 -4.34
N VAL A 116 10.39 -0.80 -3.85
CA VAL A 116 11.49 -0.34 -4.70
C VAL A 116 11.97 -1.45 -5.64
N LYS A 117 12.32 -2.62 -5.07
CA LYS A 117 12.84 -3.75 -5.83
C LYS A 117 11.81 -4.32 -6.81
N TYR A 118 10.55 -4.41 -6.38
CA TYR A 118 9.47 -4.88 -7.26
C TYR A 118 9.21 -3.89 -8.40
N GLY A 119 9.14 -2.59 -8.08
CA GLY A 119 8.95 -1.52 -9.05
C GLY A 119 10.08 -1.44 -10.07
N ASP A 120 11.33 -1.59 -9.65
CA ASP A 120 12.48 -1.65 -10.56
C ASP A 120 12.39 -2.85 -11.51
N ARG A 121 11.96 -4.01 -11.01
CA ARG A 121 11.73 -5.18 -11.87
C ARG A 121 10.63 -4.92 -12.92
N ILE A 122 9.52 -4.29 -12.53
CA ILE A 122 8.46 -3.95 -13.48
C ILE A 122 8.97 -2.97 -14.54
N ARG A 123 9.75 -1.95 -14.13
CA ARG A 123 10.38 -1.01 -15.06
C ARG A 123 11.29 -1.73 -16.04
N GLU A 124 12.15 -2.65 -15.57
CA GLU A 124 13.00 -3.47 -16.44
C GLU A 124 12.19 -4.24 -17.49
N LEU A 125 11.11 -4.90 -17.08
CA LEU A 125 10.24 -5.65 -17.99
C LEU A 125 9.55 -4.74 -19.02
N GLN A 126 9.18 -3.52 -18.60
CA GLN A 126 8.51 -2.54 -19.46
C GLN A 126 9.46 -1.78 -20.39
N ARG A 127 10.79 -1.85 -20.19
CA ARG A 127 11.78 -1.13 -21.01
C ARG A 127 11.68 -1.46 -22.50
N SER A 128 11.30 -2.69 -22.85
CA SER A 128 11.13 -3.09 -24.26
C SER A 128 9.77 -2.72 -24.83
N TRP A 129 8.78 -2.42 -23.98
CA TRP A 129 7.37 -2.23 -24.38
C TRP A 129 6.94 -0.76 -24.32
N THR A 130 7.77 0.11 -23.78
CA THR A 130 7.42 1.51 -23.59
C THR A 130 8.62 2.40 -23.88
N SER A 131 8.41 3.45 -24.68
CA SER A 131 9.35 4.56 -24.80
C SER A 131 9.13 5.54 -23.63
N ILE A 132 9.17 5.02 -22.38
CA ILE A 132 9.09 5.89 -21.21
C ILE A 132 10.44 6.63 -21.13
N PRO A 133 10.44 7.98 -21.21
CA PRO A 133 11.67 8.73 -21.03
C PRO A 133 12.23 8.42 -19.64
N PRO A 134 13.57 8.40 -19.47
CA PRO A 134 14.18 8.18 -18.17
C PRO A 134 13.58 9.15 -17.13
N GLN A 135 13.47 8.69 -15.89
CA GLN A 135 13.06 9.57 -14.79
C GLN A 135 13.95 10.82 -14.81
N PRO A 136 13.39 12.03 -14.72
CA PRO A 136 14.21 13.23 -14.71
C PRO A 136 15.19 13.22 -13.54
N GLY A 137 16.33 13.89 -13.70
CA GLY A 137 17.32 14.04 -12.62
C GLY A 137 16.67 14.58 -11.34
N LEU A 138 17.18 14.18 -10.18
CA LEU A 138 16.63 14.47 -8.85
C LEU A 138 16.25 15.96 -8.70
N ASN A 139 17.18 16.86 -9.04
CA ASN A 139 16.97 18.31 -8.96
C ASN A 139 15.75 18.78 -9.75
N LEU A 140 15.51 18.23 -10.96
CA LEU A 140 14.35 18.63 -11.76
C LEU A 140 13.04 18.14 -11.13
N ARG A 141 13.06 16.94 -10.54
CA ARG A 141 11.88 16.38 -9.85
C ARG A 141 11.55 17.18 -8.59
N GLU A 142 12.57 17.53 -7.81
CA GLU A 142 12.42 18.37 -6.61
C GLU A 142 11.89 19.76 -6.97
N ASN A 143 12.44 20.40 -8.00
CA ASN A 143 11.97 21.70 -8.46
C ASN A 143 10.52 21.66 -8.93
N LYS A 144 10.13 20.64 -9.71
CA LYS A 144 8.74 20.46 -10.15
C LYS A 144 7.80 20.23 -8.97
N LEU A 145 8.18 19.35 -8.04
CA LEU A 145 7.39 19.09 -6.85
C LEU A 145 7.18 20.37 -6.04
N ARG A 146 8.25 21.16 -5.83
CA ARG A 146 8.18 22.41 -5.07
C ARG A 146 7.32 23.47 -5.77
N ALA A 147 7.43 23.58 -7.09
CA ALA A 147 6.56 24.47 -7.87
C ALA A 147 5.08 24.09 -7.74
N THR A 148 4.74 22.82 -7.90
CA THR A 148 3.37 22.32 -7.71
C THR A 148 2.87 22.51 -6.27
N GLN A 149 3.73 22.29 -5.29
CA GLN A 149 3.39 22.52 -3.90
C GLN A 149 3.09 23.99 -3.59
N ILE A 150 3.86 24.93 -4.16
CA ILE A 150 3.60 26.38 -4.05
C ILE A 150 2.27 26.74 -4.69
N GLU A 151 1.98 26.20 -5.87
CA GLU A 151 0.71 26.43 -6.58
C GLU A 151 -0.50 25.98 -5.75
N ILE A 152 -0.42 24.81 -5.12
CA ILE A 152 -1.54 24.23 -4.37
C ILE A 152 -1.69 24.82 -2.97
N LEU A 153 -0.57 24.99 -2.25
CA LEU A 153 -0.58 25.33 -0.82
C LEU A 153 -0.33 26.82 -0.55
N GLY A 154 0.07 27.59 -1.56
CA GLY A 154 0.51 28.97 -1.41
C GLY A 154 1.98 29.06 -0.99
N GLU A 155 2.64 30.12 -1.47
CA GLU A 155 4.08 30.37 -1.25
C GLU A 155 4.41 30.59 0.25
N GLU A 156 3.46 31.14 0.99
CA GLU A 156 3.53 31.48 2.41
C GLU A 156 3.70 30.29 3.34
N VAL A 157 3.22 29.10 2.96
CA VAL A 157 3.45 27.84 3.71
C VAL A 157 4.94 27.49 3.76
N PHE A 158 5.71 27.86 2.74
CA PHE A 158 7.14 27.55 2.64
C PHE A 158 8.04 28.66 3.19
N GLN A 159 7.50 29.86 3.43
CA GLN A 159 8.21 30.99 4.01
C GLN A 159 8.30 30.94 5.55
N GLN A 160 7.42 30.18 6.21
CA GLN A 160 7.41 30.08 7.69
C GLN A 160 8.56 29.22 8.25
N THR A 161 9.23 28.41 7.42
CA THR A 161 10.30 27.49 7.85
C THR A 161 11.69 28.11 8.00
N THR A 162 11.89 29.38 7.62
CA THR A 162 13.19 30.07 7.72
C THR A 162 13.35 30.98 8.93
N LYS A 163 12.38 31.03 9.85
CA LYS A 163 12.53 31.69 11.16
C LYS A 163 12.83 30.67 12.25
N ARG A 164 14.10 30.26 12.34
CA ARG A 164 14.71 29.74 13.57
C ARG A 164 16.09 30.36 13.74
#